data_AF-A0A9R0ZTJ0-F1
#
_entry.id   AF-A0A9R0ZTJ0-F1
#
_cell.length_a   1.000
_cell.length_b   1.000
_cell.length_c   1.000
_cell.angle_alpha   90.00
_cell.angle_beta   90.00
_cell.angle_gamma   90.00
#
_symmetry.space_group_name_H-M   'P 1'
#
loop_
_entity.id
_entity.type
_entity.pdbx_description
1 polymer ?
#
loop_
_entity_poly.entity_id
_entity_poly.type
_entity_poly.pdbx_seq_one_letter_code
_entity_poly.pdbx_strand_id
1 'polypeptide(L)'
;MQAALGAAATLLGKVLTTLSVVPVAAYVDSLQLGHNSEQIKDKLLHTQGLLHNAQLQGSHVGDNPGLQGLLEKLSRDADQAEGLLDEVHYFQIHDKLHGTHYATTQDLQGLLRHQALHADSALRHLFPCFSRSPCTPPKTKRNGGDAAAAAVAGVTNSNSATAQDGDALLHFDRVSISRQIKSVLQGMQSHCDSVSNLLGIGTIPSGSTAAAVV
;
A
#
# COMPACT_ATOMS: atom_id res chain seq x y z
N MET A 1 -17.57 25.60 5.90
CA MET A 1 -17.74 24.22 6.43
C MET A 1 -17.67 23.11 5.36
N GLN A 2 -18.52 23.09 4.32
CA GLN A 2 -18.68 21.94 3.40
C GLN A 2 -17.40 21.49 2.68
N ALA A 3 -16.55 22.43 2.24
CA ALA A 3 -15.28 22.11 1.61
C ALA A 3 -14.33 21.35 2.56
N ALA A 4 -14.30 21.72 3.85
CA ALA A 4 -13.47 21.04 4.84
C ALA A 4 -13.96 19.61 5.13
N LEU A 5 -15.28 19.39 5.17
CA LEU A 5 -15.86 18.05 5.28
C LEU A 5 -15.46 17.17 4.09
N GLY A 6 -15.59 17.70 2.87
CA GLY A 6 -15.22 16.99 1.65
C GLY A 6 -13.73 16.69 1.55
N ALA A 7 -12.87 17.65 1.90
CA ALA A 7 -11.43 17.47 1.91
C ALA A 7 -11.01 16.38 2.91
N ALA A 8 -11.50 16.45 4.15
CA ALA A 8 -11.22 15.44 5.16
C ALA A 8 -11.71 14.05 4.74
N ALA A 9 -12.95 13.92 4.22
CA ALA A 9 -13.48 12.64 3.76
C ALA A 9 -12.66 12.03 2.61
N THR A 10 -12.18 12.87 1.69
CA THR A 10 -11.34 12.45 0.56
C THR A 10 -9.97 11.96 1.05
N LEU A 11 -9.32 12.70 1.95
CA LEU A 11 -8.02 12.33 2.49
C LEU A 11 -8.09 11.05 3.33
N LEU A 12 -9.13 10.88 4.16
CA LEU A 12 -9.35 9.61 4.86
C LEU A 12 -9.49 8.45 3.88
N GLY A 13 -10.16 8.66 2.74
CA GLY A 13 -10.30 7.65 1.69
C GLY A 13 -8.98 7.25 1.06
N LYS A 14 -8.08 8.21 0.81
CA LYS A 14 -6.72 7.95 0.33
C LYS A 14 -5.92 7.12 1.32
N VAL A 15 -5.88 7.54 2.59
CA VAL A 15 -5.19 6.79 3.65
C VAL A 15 -5.73 5.36 3.76
N LEU A 16 -7.05 5.18 3.78
CA LEU A 16 -7.69 3.87 3.83
C LEU A 16 -7.36 3.00 2.60
N THR A 17 -7.31 3.61 1.42
CA THR A 17 -6.91 2.93 0.19
C THR A 17 -5.46 2.45 0.27
N THR A 18 -4.53 3.32 0.68
CA THR A 18 -3.11 2.96 0.81
C THR A 18 -2.88 1.94 1.93
N LEU A 19 -3.59 2.05 3.05
CA LEU A 19 -3.57 1.04 4.13
C LEU A 19 -4.13 -0.32 3.69
N SER A 20 -4.94 -0.39 2.64
CA SER A 20 -5.49 -1.64 2.08
C SER A 20 -4.55 -2.29 1.06
N VAL A 21 -3.50 -1.59 0.63
CA VAL A 21 -2.47 -2.15 -0.24
C VAL A 21 -1.71 -3.22 0.54
N VAL A 22 -1.82 -4.48 0.14
CA VAL A 22 -1.30 -5.67 0.87
C VAL A 22 0.11 -5.48 1.46
N PRO A 23 1.13 -5.04 0.69
CA PRO A 23 2.47 -4.88 1.26
C PRO A 23 2.55 -3.71 2.25
N VAL A 24 1.79 -2.63 2.06
CA VAL A 24 1.70 -1.51 3.03
C VAL A 24 0.99 -1.96 4.30
N ALA A 25 -0.12 -2.68 4.18
CA ALA A 25 -0.88 -3.23 5.30
C ALA A 25 0.03 -4.06 6.22
N ALA A 26 0.79 -4.98 5.63
CA ALA A 26 1.70 -5.82 6.39
C ALA A 26 2.89 -5.06 7.00
N TYR A 27 3.36 -3.98 6.35
CA TYR A 27 4.34 -3.08 6.97
C TYR A 27 3.76 -2.40 8.20
N VAL A 28 2.54 -1.87 8.11
CA VAL A 28 1.83 -1.22 9.22
C VAL A 28 1.56 -2.19 10.36
N ASP A 29 1.18 -3.43 10.05
CA ASP A 29 1.01 -4.49 11.06
C ASP A 29 2.33 -4.81 11.79
N SER A 30 3.47 -4.68 11.10
CA SER A 30 4.80 -4.86 11.69
C SER A 30 5.21 -3.74 12.67
N LEU A 31 4.50 -2.60 12.69
CA LEU A 31 4.81 -1.45 13.56
C LEU A 31 4.48 -1.68 15.05
N GLN A 32 4.01 -2.88 15.39
CA GLN A 32 3.56 -3.22 16.74
C GLN A 32 2.56 -2.18 17.25
N LEU A 33 1.61 -1.80 16.40
CA LEU A 33 0.41 -1.09 16.81
C LEU A 33 -0.46 -1.96 17.72
N GLY A 34 -0.20 -3.28 17.79
CA GLY A 34 -0.99 -4.24 18.56
C GLY A 34 -2.37 -4.39 17.95
N HIS A 35 -3.40 -4.56 18.78
CA HIS A 35 -4.81 -4.58 18.33
C HIS A 35 -5.29 -3.21 17.79
N ASN A 36 -4.43 -2.19 17.77
CA ASN A 36 -4.83 -0.84 17.43
C ASN A 36 -4.87 -0.57 15.91
N SER A 37 -4.20 -1.36 15.05
CA SER A 37 -4.19 -1.08 13.60
C SER A 37 -5.58 -1.21 12.96
N GLU A 38 -6.28 -2.32 13.23
CA GLU A 38 -7.66 -2.53 12.80
C GLU A 38 -8.61 -1.52 13.46
N GLN A 39 -8.47 -1.27 14.76
CA GLN A 39 -9.28 -0.26 15.45
C GLN A 39 -9.12 1.16 14.86
N ILE A 40 -7.91 1.51 14.40
CA ILE A 40 -7.65 2.78 13.72
C ILE A 40 -8.37 2.80 12.36
N LYS A 41 -8.27 1.73 11.55
CA LYS A 41 -9.00 1.62 10.28
C LYS A 41 -10.52 1.74 10.46
N ASP A 42 -11.08 1.06 11.46
CA ASP A 42 -12.51 1.12 11.76
C ASP A 42 -12.97 2.54 12.10
N LYS A 43 -12.19 3.25 12.93
CA LYS A 43 -12.47 4.65 13.28
C LYS A 43 -12.37 5.58 12.07
N LEU A 44 -11.35 5.40 11.23
CA LEU A 44 -11.18 6.15 9.98
C LEU A 44 -12.38 5.95 9.05
N LEU A 45 -12.80 4.70 8.83
CA LEU A 45 -13.98 4.36 8.02
C LEU A 45 -15.25 4.98 8.58
N HIS A 46 -15.46 4.85 9.89
CA HIS A 46 -16.64 5.41 10.55
C HIS A 46 -16.69 6.94 10.41
N THR A 47 -15.59 7.63 10.71
CA THR A 47 -15.51 9.09 10.54
C THR A 47 -15.67 9.49 9.08
N GLN A 48 -15.08 8.76 8.13
CA GLN A 48 -15.26 9.04 6.70
C GLN A 48 -16.74 8.99 6.29
N GLY A 49 -17.47 7.97 6.74
CA GLY A 49 -18.91 7.85 6.49
C GLY A 49 -19.71 9.01 7.08
N LEU A 50 -19.40 9.41 8.32
CA LEU A 50 -20.04 10.57 8.95
C LEU A 50 -19.76 11.87 8.19
N LEU A 51 -18.52 12.09 7.76
CA LEU A 51 -18.13 13.27 6.99
C LEU A 51 -18.84 13.31 5.63
N HIS A 52 -18.96 12.17 4.95
CA HIS A 52 -19.70 12.08 3.69
C HIS A 52 -21.19 12.42 3.89
N ASN A 53 -21.82 11.87 4.92
CA ASN A 53 -23.21 12.17 5.26
C ASN A 53 -23.42 13.65 5.63
N ALA A 54 -22.51 14.21 6.43
CA ALA A 54 -22.52 15.61 6.84
C ALA A 54 -22.36 16.55 5.62
N GLN A 55 -21.52 16.17 4.65
CA GLN A 55 -21.33 16.91 3.40
C GLN A 55 -22.59 16.92 2.54
N LEU A 56 -23.29 15.79 2.44
CA LEU A 56 -24.56 15.67 1.68
C LEU A 56 -25.68 16.49 2.32
N GLN A 57 -25.71 16.59 3.65
CA GLN A 57 -26.73 17.34 4.38
C GLN A 57 -26.57 18.85 4.24
N GLY A 58 -25.37 19.36 3.92
CA GLY A 58 -25.05 20.70 3.39
C GLY A 58 -25.37 21.94 4.26
N SER A 59 -26.45 21.89 5.03
CA SER A 59 -27.08 23.01 5.74
C SER A 59 -27.26 22.74 7.24
N HIS A 60 -27.39 21.47 7.65
CA HIS A 60 -27.73 21.10 9.04
C HIS A 60 -26.54 21.02 10.02
N VAL A 61 -25.30 21.06 9.51
CA VAL A 61 -24.09 21.00 10.37
C VAL A 61 -23.78 22.37 11.00
N GLY A 62 -24.33 23.46 10.45
CA GLY A 62 -24.04 24.84 10.88
C GLY A 62 -22.56 25.22 10.72
N ASP A 63 -22.25 26.51 10.77
CA ASP A 63 -20.85 26.93 10.89
C ASP A 63 -20.38 26.67 12.33
N ASN A 64 -19.75 25.50 12.53
CA ASN A 64 -19.14 25.12 13.80
C ASN A 64 -17.61 25.30 13.71
N PRO A 65 -17.04 26.39 14.29
CA PRO A 65 -15.61 26.67 14.19
C PRO A 65 -14.75 25.62 14.93
N GLY A 66 -15.28 25.00 15.98
CA GLY A 66 -14.61 23.91 16.70
C GLY A 66 -14.47 22.66 15.83
N LEU A 67 -15.55 22.28 15.13
CA LEU A 67 -15.53 21.21 14.14
C LEU A 67 -14.58 21.56 13.00
N GLN A 68 -14.61 22.79 12.48
CA GLN A 68 -13.69 23.23 11.42
C GLN A 68 -12.23 23.01 11.83
N GLY A 69 -11.84 23.45 13.02
CA GLY A 69 -10.48 23.27 13.52
C GLY A 69 -10.08 21.79 13.69
N LEU A 70 -11.02 20.91 14.03
CA LEU A 70 -10.78 19.47 14.08
C LEU A 70 -10.63 18.85 12.69
N LEU A 71 -11.44 19.27 11.71
CA LEU A 71 -11.32 18.82 10.32
C LEU A 71 -9.98 19.24 9.70
N GLU A 72 -9.51 20.44 10.00
CA GLU A 72 -8.19 20.92 9.55
C GLU A 72 -7.06 20.08 10.15
N LYS A 73 -7.12 19.74 11.44
CA LYS A 73 -6.14 18.85 12.09
C LYS A 73 -6.17 17.46 11.47
N LEU A 74 -7.37 16.87 11.36
CA LEU A 74 -7.56 15.54 10.76
C LEU A 74 -7.06 15.49 9.32
N SER A 75 -7.32 16.55 8.53
CA SER A 75 -6.86 16.63 7.14
C SER A 75 -5.34 16.70 7.06
N ARG A 76 -4.68 17.50 7.91
CA ARG A 76 -3.21 17.57 7.94
C ARG A 76 -2.59 16.22 8.31
N ASP A 77 -3.12 15.56 9.34
CA ASP A 77 -2.62 14.25 9.74
C ASP A 77 -2.87 13.20 8.64
N ALA A 78 -4.02 13.26 7.96
CA ALA A 78 -4.33 12.35 6.85
C ALA A 78 -3.43 12.56 5.63
N ASP A 79 -3.12 13.81 5.29
CA ASP A 79 -2.17 14.16 4.22
C ASP A 79 -0.76 13.65 4.55
N GLN A 80 -0.30 13.88 5.79
CA GLN A 80 0.97 13.36 6.27
C GLN A 80 1.00 11.81 6.27
N ALA A 81 -0.09 11.18 6.71
CA ALA A 81 -0.21 9.73 6.72
C ALA A 81 -0.17 9.15 5.29
N GLU A 82 -0.91 9.73 4.34
CA GLU A 82 -0.85 9.34 2.93
C GLU A 82 0.59 9.42 2.43
N GLY A 83 1.27 10.55 2.61
CA GLY A 83 2.64 10.74 2.14
C GLY A 83 3.62 9.69 2.68
N LEU A 84 3.55 9.38 3.98
CA LEU A 84 4.41 8.36 4.60
C LEU A 84 4.08 6.94 4.12
N LEU A 85 2.79 6.63 3.94
CA LEU A 85 2.37 5.32 3.44
C LEU A 85 2.71 5.14 1.96
N ASP A 86 2.61 6.19 1.16
CA ASP A 86 3.05 6.22 -0.23
C ASP A 86 4.57 6.07 -0.34
N GLU A 87 5.34 6.65 0.58
CA GLU A 87 6.78 6.43 0.66
C GLU A 87 7.10 4.95 0.96
N VAL A 88 6.41 4.33 1.93
CA VAL A 88 6.53 2.89 2.18
C VAL A 88 6.20 2.10 0.92
N HIS A 89 5.10 2.40 0.25
CA HIS A 89 4.68 1.70 -0.95
C HIS A 89 5.69 1.85 -2.09
N TYR A 90 6.23 3.06 -2.29
CA TYR A 90 7.29 3.35 -3.24
C TYR A 90 8.52 2.48 -2.97
N PHE A 91 9.03 2.46 -1.74
CA PHE A 91 10.23 1.68 -1.42
C PHE A 91 9.97 0.17 -1.47
N GLN A 92 8.74 -0.31 -1.26
CA GLN A 92 8.39 -1.71 -1.49
C GLN A 92 8.40 -2.09 -2.98
N ILE A 93 8.05 -1.15 -3.87
CA ILE A 93 8.22 -1.33 -5.31
C ILE A 93 9.70 -1.29 -5.68
N HIS A 94 10.46 -0.34 -5.13
CA HIS A 94 11.90 -0.22 -5.31
C HIS A 94 12.64 -1.51 -4.89
N ASP A 95 12.31 -2.05 -3.71
CA ASP A 95 12.84 -3.32 -3.20
C ASP A 95 12.66 -4.46 -4.20
N LYS A 96 11.47 -4.57 -4.81
CA LYS A 96 11.17 -5.60 -5.81
C LYS A 96 11.95 -5.41 -7.11
N LEU A 97 12.09 -4.17 -7.58
CA LEU A 97 12.76 -3.86 -8.85
C LEU A 97 14.28 -3.99 -8.76
N HIS A 98 14.86 -3.63 -7.62
CA HIS A 98 16.32 -3.54 -7.45
C HIS A 98 16.90 -4.64 -6.55
N GLY A 99 16.08 -5.56 -6.04
CA GLY A 99 16.53 -6.60 -5.11
C GLY A 99 17.04 -6.01 -3.79
N THR A 100 16.46 -4.90 -3.35
CA THR A 100 16.79 -4.22 -2.09
C THR A 100 15.77 -4.57 -1.00
N HIS A 101 16.04 -4.19 0.25
CA HIS A 101 15.25 -4.56 1.43
C HIS A 101 15.05 -3.36 2.38
N TYR A 102 14.73 -2.20 1.83
CA TYR A 102 14.50 -0.99 2.60
C TYR A 102 13.16 -1.02 3.35
N ALA A 103 12.07 -1.34 2.65
CA ALA A 103 10.70 -1.28 3.18
C ALA A 103 10.00 -2.64 3.27
N THR A 104 10.61 -3.71 2.74
CA THR A 104 10.07 -5.07 2.82
C THR A 104 10.50 -5.74 4.12
N THR A 105 9.55 -6.25 4.91
CA THR A 105 9.85 -7.08 6.09
C THR A 105 10.24 -8.49 5.64
N GLN A 106 11.19 -9.14 6.34
CA GLN A 106 11.68 -10.49 5.97
C GLN A 106 10.54 -11.53 5.88
N ASP A 107 9.52 -11.41 6.72
CA ASP A 107 8.32 -12.27 6.68
C ASP A 107 7.51 -12.08 5.38
N LEU A 108 7.52 -10.88 4.80
CA LEU A 108 6.85 -10.58 3.54
C LEU A 108 7.55 -11.19 2.33
N GLN A 109 8.87 -11.34 2.40
CA GLN A 109 9.62 -11.92 1.30
C GLN A 109 9.31 -13.41 1.15
N GLY A 110 9.02 -14.11 2.26
CA GLY A 110 8.48 -15.46 2.23
C GLY A 110 7.06 -15.54 1.64
N LEU A 111 6.17 -14.63 2.06
CA LEU A 111 4.78 -14.58 1.59
C LEU A 111 4.68 -14.19 0.10
N LEU A 112 5.40 -13.16 -0.34
CA LEU A 112 5.47 -12.74 -1.74
C LEU A 112 6.12 -13.82 -2.62
N ARG A 113 7.16 -14.53 -2.14
CA ARG A 113 7.71 -15.69 -2.85
C ARG A 113 6.68 -16.81 -2.96
N HIS A 114 5.93 -17.12 -1.90
CA HIS A 114 4.86 -18.12 -1.96
C HIS A 114 3.79 -17.73 -2.99
N GLN A 115 3.33 -16.49 -2.97
CA GLN A 115 2.28 -16.02 -3.88
C GLN A 115 2.75 -15.92 -5.34
N ALA A 116 4.00 -15.54 -5.59
CA ALA A 116 4.61 -15.60 -6.91
C ALA A 116 4.76 -17.04 -7.42
N LEU A 117 5.14 -17.99 -6.56
CA LEU A 117 5.23 -19.42 -6.90
C LEU A 117 3.86 -20.05 -7.18
N HIS A 118 2.79 -19.57 -6.53
CA HIS A 118 1.42 -20.00 -6.83
C HIS A 118 0.89 -19.44 -8.15
N ALA A 119 1.25 -18.20 -8.52
CA ALA A 119 0.93 -17.65 -9.84
C ALA A 119 1.71 -18.34 -10.97
N ASP A 120 2.98 -18.68 -10.73
CA ASP A 120 3.83 -19.40 -11.69
C ASP A 120 3.42 -20.88 -11.84
N SER A 121 2.81 -21.48 -10.80
CA SER A 121 2.26 -22.85 -10.86
C SER A 121 0.93 -22.93 -11.61
N ALA A 122 0.16 -21.85 -11.69
CA ALA A 122 -1.06 -21.80 -12.51
C ALA A 122 -0.75 -21.73 -14.02
N LEU A 123 0.43 -21.23 -14.41
CA LEU A 123 0.87 -21.17 -15.81
C LEU A 123 1.57 -22.45 -16.31
N ARG A 124 2.04 -23.32 -15.41
CA ARG A 124 2.68 -24.60 -15.79
C ARG A 124 1.69 -25.71 -16.18
N HIS A 125 0.39 -25.49 -16.02
CA HIS A 125 -0.63 -26.42 -16.49
C HIS A 125 -1.16 -26.13 -17.91
N LEU A 126 -0.61 -25.13 -18.61
CA LEU A 126 -0.95 -24.83 -20.01
C LEU A 126 0.09 -25.27 -21.05
N PHE A 127 1.17 -25.95 -20.64
CA PHE A 127 2.09 -26.60 -21.59
C PHE A 127 2.39 -28.05 -21.20
N PRO A 128 1.54 -29.00 -21.59
CA PRO A 128 1.97 -30.38 -21.67
C PRO A 128 2.93 -30.52 -22.86
N CYS A 129 4.05 -31.21 -22.61
CA CYS A 129 4.86 -31.90 -23.62
C CYS A 129 5.90 -31.07 -24.40
N PHE A 130 7.07 -30.84 -23.79
CA PHE A 130 8.32 -31.15 -24.52
C PHE A 130 8.58 -32.66 -24.39
N SER A 131 7.79 -33.43 -25.14
CA SER A 131 8.00 -34.87 -25.28
C SER A 131 9.08 -35.12 -26.33
N ARG A 132 10.18 -35.71 -25.85
CA ARG A 132 10.82 -36.91 -26.40
C ARG A 132 11.07 -36.92 -27.92
N SER A 133 12.34 -36.72 -28.29
CA SER A 133 12.97 -37.25 -29.52
C SER A 133 12.62 -38.73 -29.73
N PRO A 134 12.31 -39.17 -30.97
CA PRO A 134 13.36 -39.76 -31.80
C PRO A 134 13.19 -39.50 -33.31
N CYS A 135 14.21 -38.95 -33.97
CA CYS A 135 14.34 -39.05 -35.44
C CYS A 135 15.55 -39.92 -35.79
N THR A 136 15.27 -41.13 -36.28
CA THR A 136 16.22 -41.98 -36.99
C THR A 136 16.53 -41.39 -38.38
N PRO A 137 17.78 -41.36 -38.85
CA PRO A 137 18.07 -41.10 -40.25
C PRO A 137 18.24 -42.40 -41.06
N PRO A 138 17.86 -42.44 -42.35
CA PRO A 138 18.13 -43.57 -43.23
C PRO A 138 19.60 -43.56 -43.69
N LYS A 139 20.11 -44.77 -44.00
CA LYS A 139 21.44 -44.99 -44.57
C LYS A 139 21.55 -44.37 -45.97
N THR A 140 22.53 -43.50 -46.16
CA THR A 140 23.15 -43.27 -47.48
C THR A 140 24.66 -43.13 -47.32
N LYS A 141 25.40 -44.01 -47.99
CA LYS A 141 26.87 -43.99 -48.14
C LYS A 141 27.34 -42.67 -48.77
N ARG A 142 28.35 -42.00 -48.19
CA ARG A 142 29.54 -41.50 -48.92
C ARG A 142 30.67 -41.08 -47.98
N ASN A 143 31.88 -41.27 -48.48
CA ASN A 143 33.21 -41.22 -47.88
C ASN A 143 33.66 -39.86 -47.29
N GLY A 144 34.50 -39.95 -46.25
CA GLY A 144 35.79 -39.22 -46.15
C GLY A 144 35.82 -37.92 -45.34
N GLY A 145 36.86 -37.75 -44.50
CA GLY A 145 37.36 -36.43 -44.10
C GLY A 145 37.34 -36.06 -42.62
N ASP A 146 38.23 -36.66 -41.83
CA ASP A 146 39.14 -36.14 -40.78
C ASP A 146 39.08 -34.66 -40.27
N ALA A 147 39.52 -34.53 -38.99
CA ALA A 147 40.04 -33.35 -38.24
C ALA A 147 39.02 -32.39 -37.58
N ALA A 148 39.19 -31.83 -36.38
CA ALA A 148 40.20 -31.91 -35.32
C ALA A 148 39.59 -31.36 -34.01
N ALA A 149 40.14 -31.78 -32.87
CA ALA A 149 39.92 -31.18 -31.56
C ALA A 149 40.86 -29.98 -31.36
N ALA A 150 40.38 -28.89 -30.75
CA ALA A 150 41.18 -28.01 -29.87
C ALA A 150 40.30 -26.98 -29.16
N ALA A 151 40.59 -26.80 -27.88
CA ALA A 151 39.96 -25.85 -26.97
C ALA A 151 40.75 -24.53 -26.89
N VAL A 152 40.18 -23.61 -26.07
CA VAL A 152 40.75 -22.48 -25.30
C VAL A 152 41.04 -21.12 -25.97
N ALA A 153 40.34 -20.10 -25.42
CA ALA A 153 40.74 -18.72 -25.06
C ALA A 153 39.56 -17.77 -25.41
N GLY A 154 38.87 -17.08 -24.52
CA GLY A 154 39.32 -16.41 -23.31
C GLY A 154 39.31 -14.89 -23.54
N VAL A 155 38.14 -14.25 -23.60
CA VAL A 155 37.94 -12.81 -23.28
C VAL A 155 36.51 -12.64 -22.74
N THR A 156 36.40 -12.53 -21.42
CA THR A 156 35.23 -11.99 -20.73
C THR A 156 35.32 -10.48 -20.80
N ASN A 157 34.56 -9.85 -21.69
CA ASN A 157 34.35 -8.40 -21.61
C ASN A 157 33.19 -8.15 -20.64
N SER A 158 33.50 -8.20 -19.34
CA SER A 158 32.60 -7.69 -18.30
C SER A 158 32.62 -6.18 -18.37
N ASN A 159 31.75 -5.61 -19.21
CA ASN A 159 31.38 -4.22 -19.12
C ASN A 159 30.52 -4.04 -17.87
N SER A 160 31.18 -4.02 -16.72
CA SER A 160 30.68 -3.38 -15.51
C SER A 160 30.64 -1.88 -15.80
N ALA A 161 29.62 -1.45 -16.56
CA ALA A 161 29.23 -0.06 -16.61
C ALA A 161 28.60 0.25 -15.25
N THR A 162 29.44 0.65 -14.30
CA THR A 162 29.01 1.45 -13.15
C THR A 162 28.47 2.75 -13.73
N ALA A 163 27.16 2.77 -13.98
CA ALA A 163 26.42 4.00 -14.15
C ALA A 163 26.37 4.70 -12.79
N GLN A 164 27.47 5.38 -12.44
CA GLN A 164 27.41 6.50 -11.53
C GLN A 164 26.96 7.69 -12.36
N ASP A 165 25.66 8.00 -12.33
CA ASP A 165 25.22 9.37 -12.56
C ASP A 165 23.82 9.62 -11.99
N GLY A 166 23.73 10.56 -11.04
CA GLY A 166 22.61 11.48 -10.95
C GLY A 166 21.44 11.20 -9.99
N ASP A 167 21.32 10.04 -9.34
CA ASP A 167 20.22 9.85 -8.39
C ASP A 167 20.64 10.32 -7.00
N ALA A 168 19.97 11.34 -6.47
CA ALA A 168 19.99 11.59 -5.03
C ALA A 168 19.29 10.39 -4.38
N LEU A 169 20.05 9.30 -4.18
CA LEU A 169 19.57 8.01 -3.69
C LEU A 169 18.57 8.26 -2.57
N LEU A 170 17.28 8.07 -2.88
CA LEU A 170 16.21 8.36 -1.93
C LEU A 170 16.47 7.51 -0.69
N HIS A 171 16.62 8.17 0.45
CA HIS A 171 16.99 7.52 1.69
C HIS A 171 15.74 7.10 2.46
N PHE A 172 15.57 5.80 2.67
CA PHE A 172 14.50 5.27 3.50
C PHE A 172 14.99 4.96 4.91
N ASP A 173 14.75 5.88 5.85
CA ASP A 173 14.95 5.60 7.28
C ASP A 173 13.72 4.84 7.81
N ARG A 174 13.79 3.51 7.74
CA ARG A 174 12.73 2.62 8.22
C ARG A 174 12.28 2.95 9.64
N VAL A 175 13.22 3.29 10.53
CA VAL A 175 12.91 3.51 11.95
C VAL A 175 12.22 4.85 12.16
N SER A 176 12.67 5.89 11.46
CA SER A 176 12.02 7.21 11.48
C SER A 176 10.61 7.12 10.88
N ILE A 177 10.46 6.53 9.70
CA ILE A 177 9.18 6.39 9.00
C ILE A 177 8.19 5.57 9.83
N SER A 178 8.64 4.44 10.40
CA SER A 178 7.83 3.62 11.31
C SER A 178 7.30 4.42 12.51
N ARG A 179 8.15 5.25 13.13
CA ARG A 179 7.75 6.11 14.26
C ARG A 179 6.75 7.18 13.84
N GLN A 180 6.96 7.80 12.68
CA GLN A 180 6.06 8.83 12.15
C GLN A 180 4.70 8.25 11.78
N ILE A 181 4.65 7.14 11.06
CA ILE A 181 3.40 6.44 10.70
C ILE A 181 2.63 6.07 11.97
N LYS A 182 3.31 5.49 12.97
CA LYS A 182 2.66 5.13 14.24
C LYS A 182 2.06 6.36 14.93
N SER A 183 2.83 7.44 15.03
CA SER A 183 2.39 8.68 15.68
C SER A 183 1.20 9.32 14.95
N VAL A 184 1.25 9.42 13.62
CA VAL A 184 0.21 10.09 12.83
C VAL A 184 -1.09 9.28 12.83
N LEU A 185 -1.02 7.95 12.72
CA LEU A 185 -2.21 7.09 12.78
C LEU A 185 -2.91 7.17 14.16
N GLN A 186 -2.13 7.29 15.24
CA GLN A 186 -2.68 7.51 16.59
C GLN A 186 -3.30 8.92 16.74
N GLY A 187 -2.68 9.94 16.14
CA GLY A 187 -3.24 11.30 16.07
C GLY A 187 -4.58 11.35 15.35
N MET A 188 -4.63 10.74 14.16
CA MET A 188 -5.87 10.59 13.38
C MET A 188 -6.95 9.88 14.19
N GLN A 189 -6.61 8.80 14.92
CA GLN A 189 -7.55 8.09 15.79
C GLN A 189 -8.22 9.02 16.81
N SER A 190 -7.42 9.85 17.50
CA SER A 190 -7.93 10.82 18.48
C SER A 190 -8.80 11.90 17.84
N HIS A 191 -8.45 12.34 16.64
CA HIS A 191 -9.24 13.32 15.88
C HIS A 191 -10.55 12.72 15.37
N CYS A 192 -10.54 11.47 14.90
CA CYS A 192 -11.74 10.71 14.54
C CYS A 192 -12.74 10.65 15.70
N ASP A 193 -12.29 10.30 16.91
CA ASP A 193 -13.16 10.26 18.09
C ASP A 193 -13.82 11.63 18.36
N SER A 194 -13.03 12.71 18.26
CA SER A 194 -13.51 14.07 18.50
C SER A 194 -14.51 14.54 17.44
N VAL A 195 -14.23 14.27 16.16
CA VAL A 195 -15.09 14.61 15.02
C VAL A 195 -16.39 13.82 15.09
N SER A 196 -16.31 12.50 15.33
CA SER A 196 -17.48 11.63 15.46
C SER A 196 -18.39 12.07 16.60
N ASN A 197 -17.84 12.49 17.74
CA ASN A 197 -18.64 13.01 18.85
C ASN A 197 -19.39 14.30 18.48
N LEU A 198 -18.71 15.26 17.84
CA LEU A 198 -19.37 16.52 17.44
C LEU A 198 -20.44 16.32 16.36
N LEU A 199 -20.17 15.45 15.37
CA LEU A 199 -21.15 15.13 14.35
C LEU A 199 -22.32 14.32 14.93
N GLY A 200 -22.07 13.40 15.84
CA GLY A 200 -23.09 12.60 16.53
C GLY A 200 -24.03 13.43 17.41
N ILE A 201 -23.54 14.49 18.04
CA ILE A 201 -24.36 15.46 18.79
C ILE A 201 -25.28 16.25 17.85
N GLY A 202 -24.81 16.58 16.65
CA GLY A 202 -25.59 17.30 15.63
C GLY A 202 -26.68 16.48 14.94
N THR A 203 -26.60 15.14 15.00
CA THR A 203 -27.57 14.22 14.36
C THR A 203 -28.78 13.84 15.23
N ILE A 204 -28.84 14.28 16.50
CA ILE A 204 -30.03 14.05 17.33
C ILE A 204 -31.14 14.98 16.82
N PRO A 205 -32.30 14.47 16.34
CA PRO A 205 -33.39 15.33 15.96
C PRO A 205 -33.92 16.03 17.22
N SER A 206 -33.76 17.35 17.31
CA SER A 206 -34.54 18.20 18.22
C SER A 206 -36.00 18.20 17.76
N GLY A 207 -36.73 17.14 18.09
CA GLY A 207 -38.09 16.94 17.63
C GLY A 207 -38.84 15.90 18.45
N SER A 208 -38.88 16.08 19.77
CA SER A 208 -39.88 15.42 20.61
C SER A 208 -40.76 16.49 21.25
N THR A 209 -41.61 17.10 20.45
CA THR A 209 -42.82 17.75 20.96
C THR A 209 -43.76 16.62 21.36
N ALA A 210 -43.79 16.32 22.65
CA ALA A 210 -44.78 15.42 23.24
C ALA A 210 -46.18 15.99 22.95
N ALA A 211 -46.91 15.37 22.02
CA ALA A 211 -48.33 15.61 21.83
C ALA A 211 -49.07 15.01 23.02
N ALA A 212 -49.26 15.80 24.08
CA ALA A 212 -50.26 15.53 25.10
C ALA A 212 -51.61 16.05 24.58
N VAL A 213 -52.45 15.15 24.08
CA VAL A 213 -53.89 15.38 24.00
C VAL A 213 -54.55 14.09 24.48
N VAL A 214 -55.04 14.14 25.72
CA VAL A 214 -56.09 13.24 26.26
C VAL A 214 -57.36 14.05 26.29
#